data_AF-A0A1I3PHH3-F1
#
_entry.id   AF-A0A1I3PHH3-F1
#
_cell.length_a   1.000
_cell.length_b   1.000
_cell.length_c   1.000
_cell.angle_alpha   90.00
_cell.angle_beta   90.00
_cell.angle_gamma   90.00
#
_symmetry.space_group_name_H-M   'P 1'
#
loop_
_entity.id
_entity.type
_entity.pdbx_description
1 polymer ?
#
loop_
_entity_poly.entity_id
_entity_poly.type
_entity_poly.pdbx_seq_one_letter_code
_entity_poly.pdbx_strand_id
1 'polypeptide(L)'
;MQIVPYPHPALSFKSVDLKQIDATLRKTVGEMFDLMYEANGIGLAANQVGLPFRFFIVNLASRPEEADEEMVFLNPVLTRKRGTDLGEEGCLSLPGLYGDVRRASDLIIEAFDLNGAGFRMELDDLAARVVQHENDHLDGVLFTDRMREEGTSAKLDIKIPRFVTAWQQAQRAGHIPGDEAIRDDLKRMAQAGTVPEDFLTRPALKIATPELKD
;
A
#
# COMPACT_ATOMS: atom_id res chain seq x y z
N MET A 1 14.16 0.42 4.99
CA MET A 1 12.85 0.18 4.31
C MET A 1 12.58 1.31 3.31
N GLN A 2 11.67 1.15 2.35
CA GLN A 2 11.23 2.22 1.44
C GLN A 2 9.88 1.88 0.80
N ILE A 3 9.20 2.86 0.20
CA ILE A 3 8.01 2.65 -0.62
C ILE A 3 8.45 2.09 -1.99
N VAL A 4 7.85 0.98 -2.43
CA VAL A 4 8.15 0.36 -3.71
C VAL A 4 7.32 1.00 -4.83
N PRO A 5 7.94 1.37 -5.96
CA PRO A 5 7.23 1.96 -7.09
C PRO A 5 6.54 0.88 -7.94
N TYR A 6 5.49 1.25 -8.65
CA TYR A 6 4.94 0.42 -9.72
C TYR A 6 5.99 0.13 -10.81
N PRO A 7 6.05 -1.09 -11.38
CA PRO A 7 5.21 -2.27 -11.17
C PRO A 7 5.82 -3.31 -10.22
N HIS A 8 6.44 -2.91 -9.11
CA HIS A 8 7.07 -3.84 -8.17
C HIS A 8 6.15 -5.04 -7.84
N PRO A 9 6.60 -6.30 -7.97
CA PRO A 9 5.73 -7.48 -7.88
C PRO A 9 4.87 -7.58 -6.62
N ALA A 10 5.33 -7.03 -5.48
CA ALA A 10 4.58 -6.95 -4.24
C ALA A 10 3.21 -6.25 -4.38
N LEU A 11 3.11 -5.24 -5.25
CA LEU A 11 1.88 -4.48 -5.47
C LEU A 11 0.76 -5.32 -6.12
N SER A 12 1.13 -6.41 -6.80
CA SER A 12 0.22 -7.39 -7.41
C SER A 12 0.13 -8.71 -6.63
N PHE A 13 0.82 -8.80 -5.49
CA PHE A 13 0.88 -10.00 -4.68
C PHE A 13 -0.27 -9.96 -3.66
N LYS A 14 -1.17 -10.95 -3.71
CA LYS A 14 -2.24 -11.07 -2.71
C LYS A 14 -1.62 -11.38 -1.35
N SER A 15 -1.76 -10.45 -0.42
CA SER A 15 -1.18 -10.55 0.91
C SER A 15 -1.85 -11.64 1.74
N VAL A 16 -1.08 -12.24 2.65
CA VAL A 16 -1.55 -13.26 3.59
C VAL A 16 -1.74 -12.70 4.99
N ASP A 17 -2.56 -13.36 5.80
CA ASP A 17 -2.75 -12.95 7.19
C ASP A 17 -1.41 -12.96 7.95
N LEU A 18 -1.18 -11.90 8.70
CA LEU A 18 -0.09 -11.79 9.63
C LEU A 18 -0.38 -12.68 10.85
N LYS A 19 0.58 -13.53 11.24
CA LYS A 19 0.37 -14.53 12.30
C LYS A 19 0.83 -14.08 13.68
N GLN A 20 1.77 -13.13 13.77
CA GLN A 20 2.34 -12.69 15.04
C GLN A 20 2.57 -11.18 15.07
N ILE A 21 2.38 -10.61 16.26
CA ILE A 21 2.67 -9.22 16.58
C ILE A 21 3.91 -9.19 17.46
N ASP A 22 5.08 -9.07 16.84
CA ASP A 22 6.37 -9.06 17.51
C ASP A 22 7.02 -7.66 17.51
N ALA A 23 8.23 -7.56 18.07
CA ALA A 23 8.98 -6.32 18.10
C ALA A 23 9.40 -5.84 16.70
N THR A 24 9.63 -6.76 15.76
CA THR A 24 10.00 -6.44 14.38
C THR A 24 8.84 -5.78 13.66
N LEU A 25 7.62 -6.31 13.80
CA LEU A 25 6.41 -5.69 13.27
C LEU A 25 6.20 -4.29 13.84
N ARG A 26 6.33 -4.10 15.16
CA ARG A 26 6.13 -2.79 15.79
C ARG A 26 7.09 -1.74 15.23
N LYS A 27 8.36 -2.09 15.09
CA LYS A 27 9.36 -1.21 14.44
C LYS A 27 9.02 -0.95 12.97
N THR A 28 8.56 -1.98 12.26
CA THR A 28 8.14 -1.86 10.87
C THR A 28 6.98 -0.90 10.70
N VAL A 29 5.98 -0.96 11.59
CA VAL A 29 4.85 -0.04 11.54
C VAL A 29 5.27 1.40 11.83
N GLY A 30 6.16 1.63 12.81
CA GLY A 30 6.73 2.97 13.05
C GLY A 30 7.44 3.53 11.82
N GLU A 31 8.34 2.74 11.21
CA GLU A 31 9.05 3.15 10.00
C GLU A 31 8.11 3.33 8.78
N MET A 32 6.96 2.64 8.76
CA MET A 32 5.93 2.87 7.74
C MET A 32 5.26 4.23 7.93
N PHE A 33 4.98 4.65 9.17
CA PHE A 33 4.45 5.99 9.44
C PHE A 33 5.45 7.07 9.02
N ASP A 34 6.73 6.92 9.38
CA ASP A 34 7.79 7.84 8.97
C ASP A 34 7.83 8.01 7.44
N LEU A 35 7.85 6.89 6.69
CA LEU A 35 7.82 6.90 5.22
C LEU A 35 6.54 7.53 4.67
N MET A 36 5.39 7.27 5.29
CA MET A 36 4.11 7.84 4.87
C MET A 36 4.11 9.36 5.01
N TYR A 37 4.59 9.89 6.14
CA TYR A 37 4.70 11.33 6.38
C TYR A 37 5.73 11.99 5.45
N GLU A 38 6.91 11.40 5.27
CA GLU A 38 7.92 11.89 4.33
C GLU A 38 7.39 12.01 2.90
N ALA A 39 6.49 11.10 2.51
CA ALA A 39 5.86 11.09 1.21
C ALA A 39 4.55 11.92 1.12
N ASN A 40 4.18 12.64 2.19
CA ASN A 40 2.92 13.40 2.32
C ASN A 40 1.67 12.52 2.05
N GLY A 41 1.69 11.28 2.53
CA GLY A 41 0.59 10.32 2.42
C GLY A 41 -0.34 10.33 3.63
N ILE A 42 -1.54 9.77 3.45
CA ILE A 42 -2.55 9.57 4.51
C ILE A 42 -2.81 8.09 4.81
N GLY A 43 -2.22 7.20 4.02
CA GLY A 43 -2.28 5.74 4.19
C GLY A 43 -1.07 5.07 3.53
N LEU A 44 -0.68 3.92 4.07
CA LEU A 44 0.37 3.08 3.50
C LEU A 44 0.14 1.60 3.85
N ALA A 45 0.02 0.75 2.82
CA ALA A 45 -0.13 -0.69 2.97
C ALA A 45 1.22 -1.43 3.02
N ALA A 46 1.26 -2.57 3.71
CA ALA A 46 2.48 -3.36 3.89
C ALA A 46 3.12 -3.81 2.55
N ASN A 47 2.30 -4.15 1.55
CA ASN A 47 2.78 -4.54 0.22
C ASN A 47 3.51 -3.38 -0.50
N GLN A 48 3.17 -2.11 -0.18
CA GLN A 48 3.82 -0.92 -0.70
C GLN A 48 5.21 -0.71 -0.10
N VAL A 49 5.59 -1.42 0.96
CA VAL A 49 6.99 -1.50 1.42
C VAL A 49 7.64 -2.84 1.08
N GLY A 50 6.94 -3.73 0.38
CA GLY A 50 7.44 -5.04 -0.04
C GLY A 50 7.11 -6.19 0.91
N LEU A 51 6.18 -6.00 1.86
CA LEU A 51 5.72 -7.05 2.77
C LEU A 51 4.41 -7.69 2.28
N PRO A 52 4.32 -9.03 2.16
CA PRO A 52 3.13 -9.71 1.65
C PRO A 52 2.10 -9.98 2.76
N PHE A 53 1.94 -9.05 3.71
CA PHE A 53 1.10 -9.25 4.90
C PHE A 53 -0.12 -8.33 4.90
N ARG A 54 -1.24 -8.81 5.42
CA ARG A 54 -2.51 -8.07 5.46
C ARG A 54 -2.53 -7.05 6.57
N PHE A 55 -1.82 -5.93 6.39
CA PHE A 55 -1.98 -4.77 7.25
C PHE A 55 -1.64 -3.47 6.53
N PHE A 56 -2.21 -2.38 7.04
CA PHE A 56 -1.89 -1.02 6.61
C PHE A 56 -2.02 -0.04 7.78
N ILE A 57 -1.47 1.14 7.56
CA ILE A 57 -1.54 2.28 8.47
C ILE A 57 -2.31 3.43 7.85
N VAL A 58 -2.94 4.26 8.68
CA VAL A 58 -3.67 5.47 8.28
C VAL A 58 -3.43 6.58 9.29
N ASN A 59 -3.22 7.80 8.79
CA ASN A 59 -3.39 9.04 9.54
C ASN A 59 -3.95 10.09 8.57
N LEU A 60 -5.20 10.53 8.80
CA LEU A 60 -5.89 11.44 7.88
C LEU A 60 -5.34 12.88 7.95
N ALA A 61 -4.72 13.27 9.07
CA ALA A 61 -4.08 14.57 9.21
C ALA A 61 -2.74 14.67 8.45
N SER A 62 -2.14 13.52 8.07
CA SER A 62 -0.84 13.42 7.38
C SER A 62 0.29 14.15 8.13
N ARG A 63 0.27 14.09 9.47
CA ARG A 63 1.12 14.91 10.33
C ARG A 63 1.68 14.08 11.48
N PRO A 64 3.01 14.03 11.68
CA PRO A 64 3.59 13.31 12.82
C PRO A 64 3.26 13.96 14.16
N GLU A 65 2.88 15.25 14.18
CA GLU A 65 2.41 15.92 15.40
C GLU A 65 1.03 15.44 15.89
N GLU A 66 0.21 14.86 15.01
CA GLU A 66 -1.12 14.30 15.31
C GLU A 66 -1.02 12.77 15.47
N ALA A 67 -0.05 12.31 16.28
CA ALA A 67 0.26 10.88 16.44
C ALA A 67 -0.86 10.07 17.12
N ASP A 68 -1.78 10.73 17.82
CA ASP A 68 -2.97 10.09 18.41
C ASP A 68 -4.05 9.76 17.38
N GLU A 69 -3.95 10.29 16.16
CA GLU A 69 -4.78 9.90 15.01
C GLU A 69 -4.23 8.70 14.22
N GLU A 70 -3.07 8.17 14.61
CA GLU A 70 -2.47 7.00 13.97
C GLU A 70 -3.31 5.74 14.19
N MET A 71 -3.75 5.13 13.09
CA MET A 71 -4.49 3.88 13.11
C MET A 71 -3.73 2.79 12.39
N VAL A 72 -3.69 1.60 13.01
CA VAL A 72 -3.08 0.39 12.45
C VAL A 72 -4.15 -0.68 12.32
N PHE A 73 -4.29 -1.23 11.10
CA PHE A 73 -5.31 -2.22 10.80
C PHE A 73 -4.63 -3.53 10.43
N LEU A 74 -4.48 -4.43 11.41
CA LEU A 74 -3.95 -5.77 11.19
C LEU A 74 -5.08 -6.74 10.81
N ASN A 75 -4.83 -7.55 9.78
CA ASN A 75 -5.76 -8.52 9.20
C ASN A 75 -7.19 -7.97 8.99
N PRO A 76 -7.35 -6.82 8.30
CA PRO A 76 -8.63 -6.16 8.21
C PRO A 76 -9.63 -6.92 7.32
N VAL A 77 -10.91 -6.79 7.70
CA VAL A 77 -12.07 -7.28 6.96
C VAL A 77 -13.07 -6.14 6.81
N LEU A 78 -13.39 -5.79 5.57
CA LEU A 78 -14.39 -4.76 5.25
C LEU A 78 -15.74 -5.43 4.95
N THR A 79 -16.80 -4.95 5.60
CA THR A 79 -18.18 -5.39 5.39
C THR A 79 -19.13 -4.21 5.24
N ARG A 80 -20.39 -4.48 4.90
CA ARG A 80 -21.47 -3.47 4.79
C ARG A 80 -21.12 -2.23 3.96
N LYS A 81 -20.37 -2.40 2.87
CA LYS A 81 -20.08 -1.33 1.90
C LYS A 81 -21.39 -0.83 1.29
N ARG A 82 -21.71 0.45 1.45
CA ARG A 82 -22.94 1.08 0.96
C ARG A 82 -22.65 2.44 0.34
N GLY A 83 -23.67 2.94 -0.36
CA GLY A 83 -23.61 4.21 -1.07
C GLY A 83 -22.53 4.21 -2.15
N THR A 84 -22.25 5.39 -2.66
CA THR A 84 -21.32 5.58 -3.77
C THR A 84 -20.73 6.97 -3.68
N ASP A 85 -19.40 7.04 -3.68
CA ASP A 85 -18.64 8.28 -3.66
C ASP A 85 -17.61 8.27 -4.80
N LEU A 86 -17.60 9.32 -5.62
CA LEU A 86 -16.62 9.52 -6.70
C LEU A 86 -15.66 10.61 -6.26
N GLY A 87 -14.37 10.31 -6.26
CA GLY A 87 -13.36 11.24 -5.80
C GLY A 87 -12.00 10.86 -6.34
N GLU A 88 -11.13 11.87 -6.42
CA GLU A 88 -9.77 11.71 -6.92
C GLU A 88 -8.91 10.95 -5.91
N GLU A 89 -8.18 9.95 -6.40
CA GLU A 89 -7.19 9.21 -5.63
C GLU A 89 -5.80 9.40 -6.23
N GLY A 90 -4.79 9.34 -5.35
CA GLY A 90 -3.39 9.14 -5.70
C GLY A 90 -2.84 7.92 -4.97
N CYS A 91 -1.61 7.52 -5.29
CA CYS A 91 -0.96 6.40 -4.63
C CYS A 91 0.55 6.65 -4.52
N LEU A 92 1.13 6.40 -3.34
CA LEU A 92 2.56 6.59 -3.10
C LEU A 92 3.45 5.69 -3.97
N SER A 93 2.92 4.57 -4.47
CA SER A 93 3.61 3.68 -5.42
C SER A 93 3.50 4.15 -6.88
N LEU A 94 2.68 5.15 -7.17
CA LEU A 94 2.46 5.77 -8.48
C LEU A 94 2.52 7.31 -8.36
N PRO A 95 3.64 7.87 -7.89
CA PRO A 95 3.76 9.30 -7.60
C PRO A 95 3.45 10.19 -8.81
N GLY A 96 2.63 11.22 -8.60
CA GLY A 96 2.19 12.15 -9.65
C GLY A 96 1.07 11.62 -10.57
N LEU A 97 0.56 10.42 -10.31
CA LEU A 97 -0.62 9.88 -10.99
C LEU A 97 -1.85 10.02 -10.09
N TYR A 98 -2.86 10.71 -10.61
CA TYR A 98 -4.13 10.92 -9.95
C TYR A 98 -5.29 10.59 -10.89
N GLY A 99 -6.41 10.17 -10.32
CA GLY A 99 -7.63 9.96 -11.08
C GLY A 99 -8.84 9.62 -10.22
N ASP A 100 -10.03 9.88 -10.76
CA ASP A 100 -11.29 9.62 -10.06
C ASP A 100 -11.57 8.11 -9.98
N VAL A 101 -11.90 7.66 -8.77
CA VAL A 101 -12.28 6.28 -8.46
C VAL A 101 -13.57 6.27 -7.66
N ARG A 102 -14.48 5.37 -8.03
CA ARG A 102 -15.71 5.14 -7.30
C ARG A 102 -15.49 4.19 -6.13
N ARG A 103 -15.93 4.61 -4.95
CA ARG A 103 -15.87 3.84 -3.70
C ARG A 103 -17.24 3.76 -3.06
N ALA A 104 -17.41 2.86 -2.10
CA ALA A 104 -18.53 2.96 -1.16
C ALA A 104 -18.33 4.21 -0.30
N SER A 105 -19.40 4.97 -0.05
CA SER A 105 -19.34 6.16 0.81
C SER A 105 -19.22 5.80 2.29
N ASP A 106 -19.73 4.64 2.67
CA ASP A 106 -19.67 4.13 4.04
C ASP A 106 -19.42 2.62 4.08
N LEU A 107 -18.75 2.16 5.14
CA LEU A 107 -18.44 0.74 5.38
C LEU A 107 -18.22 0.44 6.86
N ILE A 108 -18.13 -0.85 7.17
CA ILE A 108 -17.64 -1.33 8.47
C ILE A 108 -16.31 -2.02 8.26
N ILE A 109 -15.31 -1.67 9.07
CA ILE A 109 -14.04 -2.39 9.15
C ILE A 109 -13.93 -3.10 10.50
N GLU A 110 -13.46 -4.35 10.45
CA GLU A 110 -13.06 -5.14 11.62
C GLU A 110 -11.56 -5.48 11.44
N ALA A 111 -10.75 -5.26 12.47
CA ALA A 111 -9.30 -5.47 12.42
C ALA A 111 -8.73 -5.67 13.83
N PHE A 112 -7.43 -5.93 13.93
CA PHE A 112 -6.68 -5.90 15.19
C PHE A 112 -5.72 -4.71 15.24
N ASP A 113 -5.51 -4.14 16.42
CA ASP A 113 -4.50 -3.12 16.66
C ASP A 113 -3.11 -3.75 16.91
N LEU A 114 -2.09 -2.91 17.12
CA LEU A 114 -0.74 -3.37 17.51
C LEU A 114 -0.66 -4.04 18.87
N ASN A 115 -1.69 -4.00 19.71
CA ASN A 115 -1.76 -4.75 20.96
C ASN A 115 -2.41 -6.14 20.77
N GLY A 116 -2.91 -6.43 19.56
CA GLY A 116 -3.69 -7.62 19.26
C GLY A 116 -5.14 -7.54 19.75
N ALA A 117 -5.60 -6.35 20.14
CA ALA A 117 -6.98 -6.12 20.50
C ALA A 117 -7.82 -5.96 19.22
N GLY A 118 -8.86 -6.78 19.10
CA GLY A 118 -9.81 -6.66 18.00
C GLY A 118 -10.70 -5.43 18.17
N PHE A 119 -10.95 -4.72 17.08
CA PHE A 119 -11.84 -3.56 17.06
C PHE A 119 -12.73 -3.57 15.81
N ARG A 120 -13.80 -2.77 15.88
CA ARG A 120 -14.78 -2.59 14.82
C ARG A 120 -15.14 -1.12 14.71
N MET A 121 -15.13 -0.57 13.50
CA MET A 121 -15.44 0.83 13.24
C MET A 121 -16.40 0.96 12.05
N GLU A 122 -17.34 1.89 12.18
CA GLU A 122 -18.09 2.44 11.05
C GLU A 122 -17.30 3.63 10.51
N LEU A 123 -17.05 3.64 9.20
CA LEU A 123 -16.28 4.68 8.51
C LEU A 123 -17.10 5.24 7.36
N ASP A 124 -16.98 6.54 7.14
CA ASP A 124 -17.59 7.28 6.05
C ASP A 124 -16.58 8.25 5.42
N ASP A 125 -17.03 8.95 4.37
CA ASP A 125 -16.31 10.01 3.66
C ASP A 125 -14.84 9.63 3.33
N LEU A 126 -13.89 10.48 3.70
CA LEU A 126 -12.47 10.29 3.40
C LEU A 126 -11.91 9.03 4.07
N ALA A 127 -12.35 8.72 5.31
CA ALA A 127 -11.87 7.56 6.03
C ALA A 127 -12.28 6.26 5.33
N ALA A 128 -13.55 6.17 4.87
CA ALA A 128 -14.03 5.04 4.09
C ALA A 128 -13.25 4.88 2.77
N ARG A 129 -12.93 5.99 2.09
CA ARG A 129 -12.15 5.98 0.85
C ARG A 129 -10.73 5.45 1.07
N VAL A 130 -9.99 6.01 2.03
CA VAL A 130 -8.60 5.63 2.32
C VAL A 130 -8.54 4.16 2.72
N VAL A 131 -9.41 3.71 3.61
CA VAL A 131 -9.42 2.31 4.07
C VAL A 131 -9.76 1.32 2.95
N GLN A 132 -10.60 1.71 1.99
CA GLN A 132 -10.83 0.90 0.79
C GLN A 132 -9.61 0.86 -0.13
N HIS A 133 -8.90 1.99 -0.30
CA HIS A 133 -7.66 2.05 -1.06
C HIS A 133 -6.58 1.16 -0.46
N GLU A 134 -6.33 1.28 0.84
CA GLU A 134 -5.31 0.49 1.53
C GLU A 134 -5.68 -1.00 1.60
N ASN A 135 -6.97 -1.34 1.75
CA ASN A 135 -7.40 -2.73 1.70
C ASN A 135 -7.21 -3.35 0.30
N ASP A 136 -7.44 -2.62 -0.78
CA ASP A 136 -7.22 -3.14 -2.13
C ASP A 136 -5.76 -3.51 -2.39
N HIS A 137 -4.82 -2.72 -1.86
CA HIS A 137 -3.40 -3.06 -1.89
C HIS A 137 -3.14 -4.45 -1.27
N LEU A 138 -3.79 -4.76 -0.14
CA LEU A 138 -3.67 -6.09 0.48
C LEU A 138 -4.16 -7.23 -0.43
N ASP A 139 -5.10 -6.93 -1.33
CA ASP A 139 -5.63 -7.87 -2.31
C ASP A 139 -4.84 -7.85 -3.64
N GLY A 140 -3.81 -7.02 -3.75
CA GLY A 140 -2.98 -6.86 -4.95
C GLY A 140 -3.67 -6.06 -6.06
N VAL A 141 -4.59 -5.17 -5.69
CA VAL A 141 -5.39 -4.32 -6.59
C VAL A 141 -4.96 -2.88 -6.40
N LEU A 142 -4.72 -2.16 -7.51
CA LEU A 142 -4.39 -0.75 -7.50
C LEU A 142 -5.59 0.11 -7.90
N PHE A 143 -5.60 1.38 -7.49
CA PHE A 143 -6.65 2.32 -7.90
C PHE A 143 -6.73 2.46 -9.44
N THR A 144 -5.62 2.27 -10.14
CA THR A 144 -5.57 2.26 -11.61
C THR A 144 -6.33 1.10 -12.23
N ASP A 145 -6.46 -0.02 -11.53
CA ASP A 145 -7.26 -1.16 -12.00
C ASP A 145 -8.75 -0.80 -11.96
N ARG A 146 -9.20 -0.13 -10.88
CA ARG A 146 -10.57 0.39 -10.77
C ARG A 146 -10.88 1.46 -11.82
N MET A 147 -9.96 2.39 -12.06
CA MET A 147 -10.11 3.37 -13.15
C MET A 147 -10.28 2.69 -14.52
N ARG A 148 -9.58 1.58 -14.77
CA ARG A 148 -9.74 0.80 -16.00
C ARG A 148 -11.12 0.15 -16.09
N GLU A 149 -11.62 -0.41 -14.99
CA GLU A 149 -12.97 -0.98 -14.91
C GLU A 149 -14.06 0.07 -15.15
N GLU A 150 -13.84 1.31 -14.71
CA GLU A 150 -14.76 2.44 -14.87
C GLU A 150 -14.62 3.18 -16.22
N GLY A 151 -13.63 2.81 -17.04
CA GLY A 151 -13.39 3.44 -18.34
C GLY A 151 -12.73 4.82 -18.28
N THR A 152 -12.16 5.21 -17.13
CA THR A 152 -11.47 6.50 -16.91
C THR A 152 -9.95 6.39 -17.10
N SER A 153 -9.49 5.57 -18.05
CA SER A 153 -8.10 5.12 -18.18
C SER A 153 -7.21 5.90 -19.16
N ALA A 154 -7.73 6.89 -19.87
CA ALA A 154 -6.97 7.59 -20.94
C ALA A 154 -5.62 8.17 -20.44
N LYS A 155 -5.58 8.74 -19.23
CA LYS A 155 -4.34 9.23 -18.61
C LYS A 155 -3.37 8.11 -18.23
N LEU A 156 -3.90 6.93 -17.89
CA LEU A 156 -3.10 5.76 -17.48
C LEU A 156 -2.25 5.25 -18.63
N ASP A 157 -2.80 5.20 -19.84
CA ASP A 157 -2.09 4.65 -21.00
C ASP A 157 -0.86 5.49 -21.40
N ILE A 158 -0.80 6.75 -20.97
CA ILE A 158 0.35 7.63 -21.17
C ILE A 158 1.35 7.53 -20.00
N LYS A 159 0.84 7.58 -18.76
CA LYS A 159 1.68 7.69 -17.55
C LYS A 159 2.26 6.33 -17.11
N ILE A 160 1.48 5.24 -17.17
CA ILE A 160 1.91 3.90 -16.71
C ILE A 160 3.14 3.36 -17.46
N PRO A 161 3.25 3.47 -18.81
CA PRO A 161 4.44 2.97 -19.51
C PRO A 161 5.76 3.57 -19.03
N ARG A 162 5.76 4.80 -18.48
CA ARG A 162 6.96 5.45 -17.94
C ARG A 162 7.49 4.70 -16.71
N PHE A 163 6.60 4.30 -15.80
CA PHE A 163 6.95 3.48 -14.64
C PHE A 163 7.50 2.11 -15.04
N VAL A 164 6.80 1.43 -15.97
CA VAL A 164 7.23 0.12 -16.47
C VAL A 164 8.62 0.21 -17.13
N THR A 165 8.86 1.25 -17.92
CA THR A 165 10.15 1.47 -18.58
C THR A 165 11.26 1.70 -17.56
N ALA A 166 11.05 2.56 -16.56
CA ALA A 166 12.04 2.82 -15.51
C ALA A 166 12.39 1.54 -14.71
N TRP A 167 11.38 0.74 -14.38
CA TRP A 167 11.55 -0.56 -13.70
C TRP A 167 12.40 -1.53 -14.53
N GLN A 168 12.05 -1.72 -15.80
CA GLN A 168 12.78 -2.62 -16.69
C GLN A 168 14.21 -2.15 -16.92
N GLN A 169 14.46 -0.84 -17.01
CA GLN A 169 15.81 -0.29 -17.14
C GLN A 169 16.64 -0.57 -15.87
N ALA A 170 16.07 -0.36 -14.69
CA ALA A 170 16.74 -0.67 -13.42
C ALA A 170 17.08 -2.16 -13.28
N GLN A 171 16.18 -3.06 -13.72
CA GLN A 171 16.46 -4.50 -13.77
C GLN A 171 17.60 -4.84 -14.74
N ARG A 172 17.57 -4.28 -15.96
CA ARG A 172 18.63 -4.50 -16.97
C ARG A 172 19.99 -3.98 -16.52
N ALA A 173 20.02 -2.90 -15.74
CA ALA A 173 21.23 -2.35 -15.13
C ALA A 173 21.71 -3.15 -13.91
N GLY A 174 20.96 -4.16 -13.45
CA GLY A 174 21.29 -4.93 -12.24
C GLY A 174 21.13 -4.14 -10.94
N HIS A 175 20.42 -3.02 -10.97
CA HIS A 175 20.19 -2.18 -9.78
C HIS A 175 19.12 -2.77 -8.85
N ILE A 176 18.21 -3.57 -9.42
CA ILE A 176 17.11 -4.22 -8.70
C ILE A 176 16.96 -5.68 -9.17
N PRO A 177 16.44 -6.58 -8.32
CA PRO A 177 16.24 -7.97 -8.69
C PRO A 177 15.19 -8.16 -9.80
N GLY A 178 15.26 -9.29 -10.50
CA GLY A 178 14.21 -9.73 -11.42
C GLY A 178 12.90 -10.04 -10.69
N ASP A 179 11.78 -9.94 -11.41
CA ASP A 179 10.43 -10.11 -10.83
C ASP A 179 10.25 -11.49 -10.17
N GLU A 180 10.81 -12.55 -10.74
CA GLU A 180 10.74 -13.91 -10.19
C GLU A 180 11.43 -14.01 -8.82
N ALA A 181 12.63 -13.45 -8.68
CA ALA A 181 13.35 -13.43 -7.42
C ALA A 181 12.60 -12.67 -6.33
N ILE A 182 11.95 -11.55 -6.69
CA ILE A 182 11.10 -10.79 -5.77
C ILE A 182 9.88 -11.63 -5.36
N ARG A 183 9.20 -12.27 -6.32
CA ARG A 183 8.04 -13.13 -6.04
C ARG A 183 8.39 -14.30 -5.13
N ASP A 184 9.56 -14.90 -5.32
CA ASP A 184 10.01 -16.00 -4.46
C ASP A 184 10.32 -15.54 -3.04
N ASP A 185 10.90 -14.35 -2.87
CA ASP A 185 11.07 -13.76 -1.54
C ASP A 185 9.74 -13.47 -0.84
N LEU A 186 8.76 -12.90 -1.58
CA LEU A 186 7.40 -12.68 -1.08
C LEU A 186 6.73 -13.99 -0.64
N LYS A 187 6.85 -15.06 -1.44
CA LYS A 187 6.33 -16.39 -1.08
C LYS A 187 6.99 -16.92 0.20
N ARG A 188 8.31 -16.77 0.35
CA ARG A 188 9.02 -17.19 1.57
C ARG A 188 8.53 -16.44 2.80
N MET A 189 8.38 -15.12 2.73
CA MET A 189 7.84 -14.31 3.83
C MET A 189 6.39 -14.70 4.15
N ALA A 190 5.55 -14.86 3.13
CA ALA A 190 4.16 -15.30 3.31
C ALA A 190 4.05 -16.68 4.00
N GLN A 191 4.96 -17.61 3.67
CA GLN A 191 5.03 -18.92 4.33
C GLN A 191 5.43 -18.81 5.80
N ALA A 192 6.42 -17.96 6.11
CA ALA A 192 6.85 -17.70 7.49
C ALA A 192 5.73 -17.08 8.33
N GLY A 193 4.96 -16.14 7.76
CA GLY A 193 3.82 -15.49 8.43
C GLY A 193 4.21 -14.41 9.44
N THR A 194 5.48 -14.00 9.44
CA THR A 194 6.04 -12.95 10.29
C THR A 194 7.00 -12.06 9.49
N VAL A 195 7.17 -10.82 9.93
CA VAL A 195 8.12 -9.89 9.30
C VAL A 195 9.55 -10.39 9.57
N PRO A 196 10.40 -10.59 8.54
CA PRO A 196 11.79 -11.01 8.76
C PRO A 196 12.58 -10.01 9.60
N GLU A 197 13.42 -10.50 10.52
CA GLU A 197 14.23 -9.64 11.40
C GLU A 197 15.18 -8.71 10.61
N ASP A 198 15.66 -9.17 9.45
CA ASP A 198 16.56 -8.41 8.58
C ASP A 198 15.84 -7.35 7.73
N PHE A 199 14.49 -7.37 7.68
CA PHE A 199 13.70 -6.63 6.71
C PHE A 199 14.00 -5.13 6.70
N LEU A 200 14.07 -4.51 7.89
CA LEU A 200 14.33 -3.08 8.04
C LEU A 200 15.72 -2.68 7.56
N THR A 201 16.68 -3.60 7.61
CA THR A 201 18.07 -3.39 7.22
C THR A 201 18.36 -3.74 5.76
N ARG A 202 17.36 -4.22 5.01
CA ARG A 202 17.53 -4.54 3.59
C ARG A 202 17.86 -3.28 2.78
N PRO A 203 18.75 -3.40 1.77
CA PRO A 203 19.12 -2.26 0.95
C PRO A 203 17.92 -1.73 0.18
N ALA A 204 17.80 -0.41 0.11
CA ALA A 204 16.84 0.26 -0.74
C ALA A 204 17.05 -0.08 -2.22
N LEU A 205 15.97 -0.25 -2.98
CA LEU A 205 16.02 -0.43 -4.43
C LEU A 205 16.52 0.85 -5.08
N LYS A 206 17.52 0.72 -5.95
CA LYS A 206 18.08 1.85 -6.69
C LYS A 206 17.31 2.07 -7.99
N ILE A 207 16.15 2.71 -7.89
CA ILE A 207 15.27 3.00 -9.02
C ILE A 207 14.88 4.48 -9.04
N ALA A 208 14.90 5.09 -10.23
CA ALA A 208 14.48 6.47 -10.40
C ALA A 208 12.95 6.54 -10.52
N THR A 209 12.34 7.48 -9.79
CA THR A 209 10.93 7.81 -9.95
C THR A 209 10.73 8.58 -11.25
N PRO A 210 9.83 8.14 -12.16
CA PRO A 210 9.55 8.89 -13.38
C PRO A 210 8.90 10.24 -13.06
N GLU A 211 9.39 11.32 -13.68
CA GLU A 211 8.67 12.59 -13.66
C GLU A 211 7.43 12.51 -14.55
N LEU A 212 6.25 12.59 -13.94
CA LEU A 212 4.99 12.71 -14.65
C LEU A 212 4.66 14.19 -14.85
N LYS A 213 5.25 14.81 -15.87
CA LYS A 213 4.77 16.12 -16.35
C LYS A 213 3.38 15.93 -16.99
N ASP A 214 2.47 16.85 -16.66
CA ASP A 214 1.12 16.95 -17.23
C ASP A 214 1.13 17.38 -18.70
#